data_AF-A0A6J7RL15-F1
#
_entry.id   AF-A0A6J7RL15-F1
#
_cell.length_a   1.000
_cell.length_b   1.000
_cell.length_c   1.000
_cell.angle_alpha   90.00
_cell.angle_beta   90.00
_cell.angle_gamma   90.00
#
_symmetry.space_group_name_H-M   'P 1'
#
loop_
_entity.id
_entity.type
_entity.pdbx_description
1 polymer ?
#
loop_
_entity_poly.entity_id
_entity_poly.type
_entity_poly.pdbx_seq_one_letter_code
_entity_poly.pdbx_strand_id
1 'polypeptide(L)' 'MSVAPFYEDDIAILRDLIGADRILLGSDWPHPEGLAAPRDWVGDFAGLTADERRLSLRDNLRKISGLPL' A
#
# COMPACT_ATOMS: atom_id res chain seq x y z
N MET A 1 9.38 -9.74 -3.73
CA MET A 1 9.89 -8.45 -3.22
C MET A 1 8.73 -7.47 -3.27
N SER A 2 8.42 -6.83 -2.14
CA SER A 2 7.32 -5.88 -2.00
C SER A 2 7.87 -4.51 -1.59
N VAL A 3 7.14 -3.44 -1.89
CA VAL A 3 7.56 -2.05 -1.71
C VAL A 3 6.44 -1.31 -0.96
N ALA A 4 6.80 -0.60 0.10
CA ALA A 4 5.98 0.47 0.66
C ALA A 4 6.44 1.78 0.00
N PRO A 5 5.65 2.38 -0.90
CA PRO A 5 6.02 3.64 -1.56
C PRO A 5 5.91 4.83 -0.60
N PHE A 6 6.38 6.00 -1.03
CA PHE A 6 6.05 7.24 -0.33
C PHE A 6 4.58 7.61 -0.58
N TYR A 7 3.97 8.36 0.33
CA TYR A 7 2.55 8.70 0.17
C TYR A 7 2.30 9.68 -0.98
N GLU A 8 3.33 10.40 -1.41
CA GLU A 8 3.33 11.29 -2.57
C GLU A 8 3.45 10.57 -3.93
N ASP A 9 3.79 9.28 -3.95
CA ASP A 9 3.91 8.50 -5.18
C ASP A 9 2.52 8.18 -5.79
N ASP A 10 2.42 8.21 -7.12
CA ASP A 10 1.19 7.81 -7.81
C ASP A 10 1.02 6.28 -7.79
N ILE A 11 0.00 5.84 -7.04
CA ILE A 11 -0.31 4.42 -6.84
C ILE A 11 -0.72 3.72 -8.14
N ALA A 12 -1.39 4.40 -9.07
CA ALA A 12 -1.81 3.79 -10.33
C ALA A 12 -0.61 3.55 -11.25
N ILE A 13 0.30 4.53 -11.33
CA ILE A 13 1.57 4.37 -12.07
C ILE A 13 2.39 3.25 -11.45
N LEU A 14 2.51 3.20 -10.12
CA LEU A 14 3.24 2.14 -9.44
C LEU A 14 2.64 0.75 -9.72
N ARG A 15 1.31 0.63 -9.74
CA ARG A 15 0.64 -0.61 -10.12
C ARG A 15 1.01 -1.04 -11.52
N ASP A 16 1.00 -0.12 -12.49
CA ASP A 16 1.35 -0.43 -13.88
C ASP A 16 2.81 -0.89 -14.02
N LEU A 17 3.72 -0.36 -13.18
CA LEU A 17 5.14 -0.67 -13.23
C LEU A 17 5.53 -1.98 -12.52
N ILE A 18 4.99 -2.22 -11.32
CA ILE A 18 5.45 -3.34 -10.46
C ILE A 18 4.33 -4.33 -10.09
N GLY A 19 3.08 -4.04 -10.44
CA GLY A 19 1.92 -4.84 -10.07
C GLY A 19 1.42 -4.55 -8.65
N ALA A 20 0.10 -4.58 -8.48
CA ALA A 20 -0.54 -4.37 -7.18
C ALA A 20 -0.17 -5.45 -6.15
N ASP A 21 0.31 -6.63 -6.56
CA ASP A 21 0.77 -7.70 -5.68
C ASP A 21 2.11 -7.41 -4.97
N ARG A 22 2.75 -6.28 -5.33
CA ARG A 22 4.01 -5.83 -4.74
C ARG A 22 3.89 -4.54 -3.93
N ILE A 23 2.75 -3.85 -3.97
CA ILE A 23 2.55 -2.59 -3.25
C ILE A 23 2.09 -2.88 -1.81
N LEU A 24 2.60 -2.13 -0.83
CA LEU A 24 2.20 -2.20 0.57
C LEU A 24 1.77 -0.82 1.07
N LEU A 25 0.68 -0.77 1.84
CA LEU A 25 0.43 0.38 2.69
C LEU A 25 1.43 0.38 3.86
N GLY A 26 2.25 1.43 3.93
CA GLY A 26 3.14 1.75 5.05
C GLY A 26 3.13 3.24 5.36
N SER A 27 2.43 3.66 6.42
CA SER A 27 2.22 5.08 6.75
C SER A 27 3.39 5.76 7.47
N ASP A 28 4.36 4.98 7.93
CA ASP A 28 5.47 5.42 8.78
C ASP A 28 5.09 6.12 10.10
N TRP A 29 3.83 6.03 10.53
CA TRP A 29 3.40 6.48 11.86
C TRP A 29 4.14 5.71 12.98
N PRO A 30 4.62 6.37 14.05
CA PRO A 30 4.41 7.78 14.44
C PRO A 30 5.56 8.73 14.08
N HIS A 31 6.36 8.41 13.05
CA HIS A 31 7.48 9.28 12.69
C HIS A 31 7.01 10.65 12.17
N PRO A 32 7.80 11.73 12.36
CA PRO A 32 7.46 13.09 11.91
C PRO A 32 7.22 13.23 10.41
N GLU A 33 7.90 12.43 9.59
CA GLU A 33 7.76 12.36 8.14
C GLU A 33 6.57 11.51 7.67
N GLY A 34 6.02 10.69 8.58
CA GLY A 34 4.90 9.81 8.29
C GLY A 34 3.54 10.50 8.36
N LEU A 35 2.50 9.75 7.99
CA LEU A 35 1.13 10.22 8.04
C LEU A 35 0.59 10.18 9.47
N ALA A 36 0.10 11.31 9.97
CA ALA A 36 -0.51 11.42 11.30
C ALA A 36 -1.71 10.47 11.49
N ALA A 37 -2.45 10.19 10.43
CA ALA A 37 -3.53 9.22 10.40
C ALA A 37 -3.34 8.25 9.21
N PRO A 38 -2.86 7.02 9.44
CA PRO A 38 -2.58 6.04 8.38
C PRO A 38 -3.75 5.77 7.42
N ARG A 39 -4.98 5.87 7.91
CA ARG A 39 -6.21 5.66 7.14
C ARG A 39 -6.43 6.70 6.04
N ASP A 40 -5.84 7.89 6.17
CA ASP A 40 -6.09 8.98 5.22
C ASP A 40 -5.47 8.65 3.86
N TRP A 41 -4.43 7.80 3.83
CA TRP A 41 -3.81 7.35 2.58
C TRP A 41 -4.66 6.37 1.76
N VAL A 42 -5.69 5.75 2.36
CA VAL A 42 -6.54 4.77 1.67
C VAL A 42 -7.26 5.38 0.46
N GLY A 43 -7.46 6.71 0.47
CA GLY A 43 -8.04 7.48 -0.63
C GLY A 43 -7.20 7.43 -1.91
N ASP A 44 -5.88 7.45 -1.80
CA ASP A 44 -4.96 7.54 -2.94
C ASP A 44 -4.90 6.23 -3.75
N PHE A 45 -5.41 5.15 -3.17
CA PHE A 45 -5.59 3.86 -3.83
C PHE A 45 -6.86 3.80 -4.71
N ALA A 46 -7.55 4.92 -4.95
CA ALA A 46 -8.79 4.97 -5.73
C ALA A 46 -8.63 4.56 -7.21
N GLY A 47 -7.42 4.64 -7.78
CA GLY A 47 -7.11 4.18 -9.13
C GLY A 47 -7.05 2.66 -9.30
N LEU A 48 -7.11 1.91 -8.20
CA LEU A 48 -7.05 0.44 -8.17
C LEU A 48 -8.45 -0.18 -8.11
N THR A 49 -8.57 -1.38 -8.68
CA THR A 49 -9.76 -2.24 -8.50
C THR A 49 -9.91 -2.69 -7.05
N ALA A 50 -11.10 -3.17 -6.68
CA ALA A 50 -11.36 -3.66 -5.32
C ALA A 50 -10.40 -4.80 -4.89
N ASP A 51 -10.05 -5.71 -5.80
CA ASP A 51 -9.12 -6.80 -5.53
C ASP A 51 -7.68 -6.30 -5.36
N GLU A 52 -7.24 -5.37 -6.21
CA GLU A 52 -5.91 -4.76 -6.10
C GLU A 52 -5.75 -3.93 -4.81
N ARG A 53 -6.82 -3.24 -4.38
CA ARG A 53 -6.84 -2.54 -3.08
C ARG A 53 -6.75 -3.53 -1.93
N ARG A 54 -7.46 -4.67 -1.99
CA ARG A 54 -7.38 -5.72 -0.96
C ARG A 54 -5.96 -6.30 -0.86
N LEU A 55 -5.30 -6.50 -1.99
CA LEU A 55 -3.89 -6.89 -2.02
C LEU A 55 -3.01 -5.85 -1.34
N SER A 56 -3.06 -4.60 -1.82
CA SER A 56 -2.10 -3.56 -1.43
C SER A 56 -2.29 -3.05 0.01
N LEU A 57 -3.54 -2.98 0.47
CA LEU A 57 -3.89 -2.46 1.81
C LEU A 57 -3.86 -3.54 2.91
N ARG A 58 -3.75 -4.83 2.57
CA ARG A 58 -3.85 -5.93 3.56
C ARG A 58 -3.06 -7.17 3.18
N ASP A 59 -3.40 -7.83 2.09
CA ASP A 59 -3.01 -9.23 1.88
C ASP A 59 -1.53 -9.39 1.52
N ASN A 60 -0.95 -8.41 0.83
CA ASN A 60 0.47 -8.42 0.49
C ASN A 60 1.33 -8.43 1.75
N LEU A 61 0.96 -7.64 2.77
CA LEU A 61 1.65 -7.64 4.06
C LEU A 61 1.50 -8.99 4.76
N ARG A 62 0.28 -9.53 4.83
CA ARG A 62 0.02 -10.84 5.42
C ARG A 62 0.90 -11.93 4.80
N LYS A 63 0.97 -11.95 3.46
CA LYS A 63 1.78 -12.89 2.70
C LYS A 63 3.27 -12.81 3.07
N ILE A 64 3.85 -11.60 3.13
CA ILE A 64 5.29 -11.46 3.45
C ILE A 64 5.61 -11.66 4.93
N SER A 65 4.65 -11.40 5.82
CA SER A 65 4.79 -11.62 7.26
C SER A 65 4.48 -13.06 7.68
N GLY A 66 4.05 -13.93 6.75
CA GLY A 66 3.64 -15.30 7.06
C GLY A 66 2.35 -15.38 7.88
N LEU A 67 1.54 -14.32 7.89
CA LEU A 67 0.25 -14.29 8.56
C LEU A 67 -0.81 -14.99 7.69
N PRO A 68 -1.83 -15.62 8.29
CA PRO A 68 -2.95 -16.16 7.55
C PRO A 68 -3.64 -15.09 6.68
N LEU A 69 -4.04 -15.46 5.46
CA LEU A 69 -4.79 -14.59 4.56
C LEU A 69 -6.22 -14.36 5.06
#